data_AF-A0A6B0QYG3-F1
#
_entry.id   AF-A0A6B0QYG3-F1
#
_cell.length_a   1.000
_cell.length_b   1.000
_cell.length_c   1.000
_cell.angle_alpha   90.00
_cell.angle_beta   90.00
_cell.angle_gamma   90.00
#
_symmetry.space_group_name_H-M   'P 1'
#
loop_
_entity.id
_entity.type
_entity.pdbx_description
1 polymer ?
#
loop_
_entity_poly.entity_id
_entity_poly.type
_entity_poly.pdbx_seq_one_letter_code
_entity_poly.pdbx_strand_id
1 'polypeptide(L)'
;MCARISVLLVSGFKCVREAIFINNEWHDAVSKKTFPTVNPSTGDVICHVAEGDKADVDRAVKAARAAFQLGSPWRRMDASERGRLLNRLADLIERDRTYLAALETLDNGKPYIISYLVDLDMVLKCLRYYAGWADKYHGKTIPIDGDYFSYTRHEPVGVCGQIIPWNFPLLMQAWKLGPALATGNVVVMKVAEQTPLTALYVANLIKEAGFPPGVVNVIPGFGPTAGAAIASHEDVDKVAFTGSTEVGHLIQVAAGKSNLKRVTLELGGKSPNIIMSDADMDWAVEQAHFALFFNQGQCCCAGSRTFVQEDIYAEFVERSVARAKSRVVGNPFDSRTEQGPQVDETQFKKVLGYIKSGKEEGAKLLCGGGAAADRGYFIQPTVFGDVQDGMTIAKEEIFGPVMQILKFKSMEEVVGRANNSKYGLAAAVFTKDLDKANYLSQALQAGTVWVNCYDVFGAQSPFGGYKLSGSGRELGEYGLQAYTEVKTVSHSQSSSEELLKNHAGFLTHPVMEGSEISHKTKKNDPCTLKVSKEKLCQKNLLDQESSFQYTGWVWGKGCGSVTGVLGVKLVFLPLALPSVQEEMAE
;
A
#
# COMPACT_ATOMS: atom_id res chain seq x y z
N MET A 1 -31.97 6.94 -3.09
CA MET A 1 -30.58 7.32 -2.71
C MET A 1 -30.43 8.79 -2.30
N CYS A 2 -30.78 9.78 -3.15
CA CYS A 2 -30.73 11.21 -2.80
C CYS A 2 -31.46 11.57 -1.49
N ALA A 3 -32.65 11.01 -1.24
CA ALA A 3 -33.40 11.26 0.00
C ALA A 3 -32.67 10.77 1.26
N ARG A 4 -31.91 9.66 1.21
CA ARG A 4 -31.12 9.17 2.36
C ARG A 4 -29.85 10.00 2.59
N ILE A 5 -29.25 10.53 1.53
CA ILE A 5 -28.11 11.46 1.61
C ILE A 5 -28.56 12.79 2.21
N SER A 6 -29.72 13.32 1.77
CA SER A 6 -30.33 14.50 2.37
C SER A 6 -30.67 14.29 3.84
N VAL A 7 -31.17 13.12 4.24
CA VAL A 7 -31.42 12.81 5.65
C VAL A 7 -30.13 12.77 6.47
N LEU A 8 -29.04 12.19 5.95
CA LEU A 8 -27.71 12.19 6.61
C LEU A 8 -27.13 13.61 6.77
N LEU A 9 -27.27 14.44 5.73
CA LEU A 9 -26.86 15.85 5.74
C LEU A 9 -27.73 16.69 6.71
N VAL A 10 -29.03 16.38 6.84
CA VAL A 10 -29.99 17.12 7.67
C VAL A 10 -30.00 16.64 9.14
N SER A 11 -29.75 15.35 9.41
CA SER A 11 -29.70 14.80 10.77
C SER A 11 -28.38 15.08 11.49
N GLY A 12 -27.37 15.58 10.77
CA GLY A 12 -25.98 15.64 11.18
C GLY A 12 -25.32 14.25 11.12
N PHE A 13 -24.03 14.20 10.84
CA PHE A 13 -23.20 12.99 10.94
C PHE A 13 -22.96 12.63 12.42
N LYS A 14 -24.01 12.38 13.19
CA LYS A 14 -23.99 12.17 14.65
C LYS A 14 -23.34 10.86 15.13
N CYS A 15 -22.73 10.07 14.23
CA CYS A 15 -22.25 8.73 14.55
C CYS A 15 -20.71 8.61 14.57
N VAL A 16 -19.95 9.60 14.09
CA VAL A 16 -18.50 9.56 14.19
C VAL A 16 -18.09 9.94 15.61
N ARG A 17 -17.34 9.07 16.28
CA ARG A 17 -16.74 9.40 17.57
C ARG A 17 -15.48 10.23 17.33
N GLU A 18 -15.48 11.43 17.90
CA GLU A 18 -14.44 12.47 17.78
C GLU A 18 -13.19 12.19 18.66
N ALA A 19 -12.99 10.94 19.06
CA ALA A 19 -12.01 10.54 20.07
C ALA A 19 -10.92 9.63 19.49
N ILE A 20 -9.86 9.39 20.25
CA ILE A 20 -8.78 8.46 19.92
C ILE A 20 -9.25 7.02 20.19
N PHE A 21 -8.97 6.09 19.28
CA PHE A 21 -9.31 4.67 19.45
C PHE A 21 -8.06 3.88 19.87
N ILE A 22 -8.02 3.44 21.13
CA ILE A 22 -6.92 2.63 21.66
C ILE A 22 -7.54 1.44 22.40
N ASN A 23 -6.98 0.25 22.20
CA ASN A 23 -7.39 -0.94 22.95
C ASN A 23 -8.91 -1.26 22.88
N ASN A 24 -9.54 -1.05 21.72
CA ASN A 24 -11.00 -1.15 21.51
C ASN A 24 -11.86 -0.20 22.37
N GLU A 25 -11.27 0.86 22.88
CA GLU A 25 -11.90 1.89 23.69
C GLU A 25 -11.67 3.28 23.07
N TRP A 26 -12.58 4.19 23.40
CA TRP A 26 -12.56 5.57 22.92
C TRP A 26 -12.05 6.47 24.04
N HIS A 27 -11.03 7.28 23.74
CA HIS A 27 -10.38 8.15 24.70
C HIS A 27 -10.24 9.56 24.15
N ASP A 28 -10.43 10.57 25.00
CA ASP A 28 -9.89 11.88 24.70
C ASP A 28 -8.36 11.80 24.62
N ALA A 29 -7.75 12.76 23.92
CA ALA A 29 -6.32 13.01 24.01
C ALA A 29 -5.90 13.24 25.47
N VAL A 30 -4.71 12.79 25.87
CA VAL A 30 -4.16 13.05 27.22
C VAL A 30 -4.14 14.56 27.50
N SER A 31 -3.81 15.37 26.50
CA SER A 31 -3.76 16.83 26.59
C SER A 31 -5.14 17.50 26.65
N LYS A 32 -6.22 16.75 26.38
CA LYS A 32 -7.60 17.25 26.14
C LYS A 32 -7.74 18.23 24.97
N LYS A 33 -6.68 18.43 24.17
CA LYS A 33 -6.74 19.25 22.96
C LYS A 33 -7.58 18.57 21.88
N THR A 34 -8.17 19.40 21.04
CA THR A 34 -8.88 18.99 19.84
C THR A 34 -8.49 19.93 18.70
N PHE A 35 -8.64 19.46 17.45
CA PHE A 35 -8.47 20.27 16.26
C PHE A 35 -9.71 20.14 15.35
N PRO A 36 -10.06 21.19 14.59
CA PRO A 36 -11.20 21.12 13.68
C PRO A 36 -10.85 20.30 12.43
N THR A 37 -11.79 19.46 11.98
CA THR A 37 -11.84 19.03 10.57
C THR A 37 -12.85 19.90 9.83
N VAL A 38 -12.55 20.24 8.57
CA VAL A 38 -13.21 21.29 7.80
C VAL A 38 -13.73 20.71 6.49
N ASN A 39 -14.98 21.02 6.15
CA ASN A 39 -15.54 20.65 4.85
C ASN A 39 -14.89 21.52 3.76
N PRO A 40 -14.10 20.94 2.84
CA PRO A 40 -13.36 21.73 1.85
C PRO A 40 -14.25 22.42 0.81
N SER A 41 -15.51 21.99 0.69
CA SER A 41 -16.47 22.57 -0.26
C SER A 41 -17.08 23.86 0.25
N THR A 42 -17.08 24.08 1.57
CA THR A 42 -17.73 25.24 2.20
C THR A 42 -16.77 26.04 3.08
N GLY A 43 -15.67 25.45 3.54
CA GLY A 43 -14.79 26.02 4.56
C GLY A 43 -15.37 25.98 5.98
N ASP A 44 -16.52 25.33 6.18
CA ASP A 44 -17.13 25.19 7.50
C ASP A 44 -16.49 24.06 8.30
N VAL A 45 -16.33 24.26 9.61
CA VAL A 45 -15.93 23.19 10.52
C VAL A 45 -17.03 22.12 10.55
N ILE A 46 -16.64 20.86 10.31
CA ILE A 46 -17.53 19.70 10.44
C ILE A 46 -17.69 19.35 11.91
N CYS A 47 -16.57 19.10 12.59
CA CYS A 47 -16.49 18.83 14.02
C CYS A 47 -15.05 19.03 14.53
N HIS A 48 -14.87 18.90 15.84
CA HIS A 48 -13.56 18.88 16.48
C HIS A 48 -13.18 17.44 16.83
N VAL A 49 -11.94 17.05 16.53
CA VAL A 49 -11.43 15.70 16.81
C VAL A 49 -10.29 15.78 17.81
N ALA A 50 -10.19 14.79 18.70
CA ALA A 50 -9.10 14.69 19.66
C ALA A 50 -7.73 14.82 18.99
N GLU A 51 -6.88 15.69 19.55
CA GLU A 51 -5.53 15.93 19.03
C GLU A 51 -4.55 14.99 19.73
N GLY A 52 -4.37 13.80 19.15
CA GLY A 52 -3.37 12.86 19.62
C GLY A 52 -1.97 13.45 19.53
N ASP A 53 -1.18 13.21 20.57
CA ASP A 53 0.22 13.63 20.66
C ASP A 53 1.08 12.45 21.13
N LYS A 54 2.37 12.68 21.40
CA LYS A 54 3.33 11.68 21.86
C LYS A 54 2.80 10.83 23.01
N ALA A 55 2.15 11.42 24.01
CA ALA A 55 1.61 10.68 25.15
C ALA A 55 0.52 9.66 24.75
N ASP A 56 -0.31 9.99 23.75
CA ASP A 56 -1.33 9.09 23.22
C ASP A 56 -0.71 8.00 22.34
N VAL A 57 0.32 8.34 21.55
CA VAL A 57 1.14 7.38 20.81
C VAL A 57 1.79 6.37 21.76
N ASP A 58 2.41 6.84 22.85
CA ASP A 58 3.03 5.98 23.86
C ASP A 58 2.00 5.00 24.48
N ARG A 59 0.75 5.45 24.71
CA ARG A 59 -0.35 4.59 25.18
C ARG A 59 -0.77 3.56 24.14
N ALA A 60 -0.91 3.96 22.88
CA ALA A 60 -1.29 3.08 21.79
C ALA A 60 -0.21 2.02 21.51
N VAL A 61 1.07 2.40 21.53
CA VAL A 61 2.19 1.46 21.36
C VAL A 61 2.23 0.45 22.49
N LYS A 62 1.98 0.87 23.74
CA LYS A 62 1.86 -0.07 24.88
C LYS A 62 0.71 -1.07 24.69
N ALA A 63 -0.46 -0.60 24.24
CA ALA A 63 -1.60 -1.47 23.96
C ALA A 63 -1.29 -2.46 22.81
N ALA A 64 -0.70 -1.98 21.72
CA ALA A 64 -0.26 -2.80 20.61
C ALA A 64 0.75 -3.86 21.05
N ARG A 65 1.78 -3.45 21.79
CA ARG A 65 2.81 -4.37 22.30
C ARG A 65 2.21 -5.45 23.20
N ALA A 66 1.25 -5.12 24.06
CA ALA A 66 0.53 -6.08 24.88
C ALA A 66 -0.27 -7.09 24.03
N ALA A 67 -0.98 -6.60 23.00
CA ALA A 67 -1.72 -7.44 22.06
C ALA A 67 -0.80 -8.35 21.22
N PHE A 68 0.47 -7.98 21.01
CA PHE A 68 1.45 -8.75 20.26
C PHE A 68 2.31 -9.72 21.10
N GLN A 69 2.17 -9.73 22.42
CA GLN A 69 2.96 -10.61 23.29
C GLN A 69 2.78 -12.08 22.94
N LEU A 70 3.85 -12.88 23.09
CA LEU A 70 3.77 -14.32 22.94
C LEU A 70 2.70 -14.87 23.89
N GLY A 71 1.81 -15.71 23.37
CA GLY A 71 0.69 -16.26 24.14
C GLY A 71 -0.57 -15.40 24.15
N SER A 72 -0.56 -14.18 23.60
CA SER A 72 -1.76 -13.35 23.47
C SER A 72 -2.81 -14.00 22.57
N PRO A 73 -4.10 -13.60 22.67
CA PRO A 73 -5.14 -14.08 21.76
C PRO A 73 -4.77 -13.89 20.30
N TRP A 74 -4.20 -12.73 19.92
CA TRP A 74 -3.81 -12.43 18.55
C TRP A 74 -2.64 -13.30 18.05
N ARG A 75 -1.63 -13.54 18.89
CA ARG A 75 -0.46 -14.36 18.53
C ARG A 75 -0.75 -15.86 18.49
N ARG A 76 -1.72 -16.33 19.26
CA ARG A 76 -2.15 -17.73 19.29
C ARG A 76 -3.27 -18.06 18.30
N MET A 77 -3.94 -17.04 17.77
CA MET A 77 -5.02 -17.20 16.81
C MET A 77 -4.52 -17.86 15.54
N ASP A 78 -5.31 -18.82 15.04
CA ASP A 78 -5.06 -19.45 13.76
C ASP A 78 -5.01 -18.42 12.64
N ALA A 79 -4.16 -18.68 11.65
CA ALA A 79 -4.01 -17.80 10.50
C ALA A 79 -5.32 -17.60 9.72
N SER A 80 -6.12 -18.66 9.61
CA SER A 80 -7.46 -18.64 8.99
C SER A 80 -8.42 -17.71 9.73
N GLU A 81 -8.39 -17.67 11.07
CA GLU A 81 -9.25 -16.81 11.87
C GLU A 81 -8.87 -15.32 11.73
N ARG A 82 -7.58 -15.00 11.54
CA ARG A 82 -7.17 -13.63 11.14
C ARG A 82 -7.77 -13.25 9.79
N GLY A 83 -7.74 -14.17 8.82
CA GLY A 83 -8.40 -13.99 7.52
C GLY A 83 -9.91 -13.78 7.67
N ARG A 84 -10.58 -14.54 8.55
CA ARG A 84 -12.00 -14.38 8.84
C ARG A 84 -12.34 -13.01 9.41
N LEU A 85 -11.53 -12.49 10.33
CA LEU A 85 -11.72 -11.14 10.89
C LEU A 85 -11.59 -10.04 9.83
N LEU A 86 -10.62 -10.17 8.91
CA LEU A 86 -10.47 -9.24 7.78
C LEU A 86 -11.67 -9.28 6.82
N ASN A 87 -12.18 -10.48 6.50
CA ASN A 87 -13.40 -10.61 5.69
C ASN A 87 -14.61 -10.00 6.40
N ARG A 88 -14.77 -10.25 7.69
CA ARG A 88 -15.87 -9.66 8.47
C ARG A 88 -15.78 -8.13 8.52
N LEU A 89 -14.59 -7.57 8.62
CA LEU A 89 -14.40 -6.12 8.53
C LEU A 89 -14.84 -5.59 7.15
N ALA A 90 -14.47 -6.29 6.07
CA ALA A 90 -14.93 -5.94 4.73
C ALA A 90 -16.47 -5.98 4.63
N ASP A 91 -17.12 -7.02 5.16
CA ASP A 91 -18.58 -7.13 5.14
C ASP A 91 -19.27 -6.00 5.92
N LEU A 92 -18.69 -5.56 7.05
CA LEU A 92 -19.21 -4.42 7.81
C LEU A 92 -19.00 -3.08 7.09
N ILE A 93 -17.86 -2.90 6.41
CA ILE A 93 -17.62 -1.73 5.56
C ILE A 93 -18.59 -1.71 4.38
N GLU A 94 -18.89 -2.87 3.78
CA GLU A 94 -19.86 -3.00 2.69
C GLU A 94 -21.28 -2.69 3.16
N ARG A 95 -21.67 -3.17 4.35
CA ARG A 95 -22.94 -2.81 5.00
C ARG A 95 -23.08 -1.29 5.15
N ASP A 96 -22.02 -0.63 5.59
CA ASP A 96 -22.05 0.81 5.91
C ASP A 96 -21.54 1.68 4.74
N ARG A 97 -21.45 1.11 3.53
CA ARG A 97 -20.86 1.75 2.32
C ARG A 97 -21.47 3.11 2.02
N THR A 98 -22.79 3.24 2.08
CA THR A 98 -23.47 4.53 1.81
C THR A 98 -23.05 5.62 2.80
N TYR A 99 -22.91 5.27 4.08
CA TYR A 99 -22.51 6.20 5.13
C TYR A 99 -21.04 6.60 4.98
N LEU A 100 -20.16 5.61 4.82
CA LEU A 100 -18.74 5.84 4.62
C LEU A 100 -18.45 6.68 3.37
N ALA A 101 -19.16 6.46 2.26
CA ALA A 101 -19.01 7.28 1.06
C ALA A 101 -19.40 8.74 1.30
N ALA A 102 -20.49 8.97 2.04
CA ALA A 102 -20.96 10.32 2.35
C ALA A 102 -19.98 11.03 3.29
N LEU A 103 -19.43 10.30 4.26
CA LEU A 103 -18.45 10.82 5.21
C LEU A 103 -17.11 11.14 4.53
N GLU A 104 -16.62 10.24 3.67
CA GLU A 104 -15.41 10.48 2.87
C GLU A 104 -15.57 11.73 2.00
N THR A 105 -16.72 11.86 1.35
CA THR A 105 -17.05 13.03 0.51
C THR A 105 -17.10 14.33 1.30
N LEU A 106 -17.68 14.29 2.51
CA LEU A 106 -17.78 15.45 3.38
C LEU A 106 -16.40 15.94 3.87
N ASP A 107 -15.56 15.00 4.30
CA ASP A 107 -14.28 15.26 4.96
C ASP A 107 -13.16 15.54 3.95
N ASN A 108 -13.12 14.79 2.82
CA ASN A 108 -12.10 14.93 1.78
C ASN A 108 -12.49 15.88 0.64
N GLY A 109 -13.78 15.97 0.30
CA GLY A 109 -14.29 16.77 -0.82
C GLY A 109 -14.37 16.06 -2.17
N LYS A 110 -13.87 14.84 -2.35
CA LYS A 110 -14.07 14.10 -3.61
C LYS A 110 -15.55 13.84 -3.90
N PRO A 111 -15.99 13.76 -5.17
CA PRO A 111 -17.39 13.49 -5.49
C PRO A 111 -17.92 12.18 -4.87
N TYR A 112 -19.16 12.20 -4.40
CA TYR A 112 -19.80 11.07 -3.74
C TYR A 112 -19.79 9.78 -4.56
N ILE A 113 -20.02 9.91 -5.87
CA ILE A 113 -20.04 8.76 -6.77
C ILE A 113 -18.67 8.08 -6.84
N ILE A 114 -17.58 8.84 -6.72
CA ILE A 114 -16.20 8.31 -6.68
C ILE A 114 -15.95 7.62 -5.34
N SER A 115 -16.28 8.27 -4.22
CA SER A 115 -16.20 7.64 -2.88
C SER A 115 -16.95 6.31 -2.83
N TYR A 116 -18.14 6.26 -3.42
CA TYR A 116 -19.01 5.09 -3.38
C TYR A 116 -18.56 3.98 -4.34
N LEU A 117 -18.34 4.29 -5.62
CA LEU A 117 -18.08 3.28 -6.66
C LEU A 117 -16.60 2.90 -6.79
N VAL A 118 -15.68 3.78 -6.42
CA VAL A 118 -14.24 3.62 -6.67
C VAL A 118 -13.50 3.32 -5.38
N ASP A 119 -13.46 4.26 -4.43
CA ASP A 119 -12.70 4.12 -3.18
C ASP A 119 -13.16 2.89 -2.38
N LEU A 120 -14.47 2.79 -2.09
CA LEU A 120 -15.00 1.69 -1.28
C LEU A 120 -14.93 0.34 -1.99
N ASP A 121 -15.10 0.29 -3.32
CA ASP A 121 -14.90 -0.96 -4.07
C ASP A 121 -13.47 -1.47 -3.92
N MET A 122 -12.48 -0.59 -4.07
CA MET A 122 -11.07 -0.95 -3.90
C MET A 122 -10.72 -1.30 -2.45
N VAL A 123 -11.31 -0.64 -1.45
CA VAL A 123 -11.17 -0.98 -0.02
C VAL A 123 -11.63 -2.42 0.23
N LEU A 124 -12.85 -2.75 -0.21
CA LEU A 124 -13.45 -4.07 -0.02
C LEU A 124 -12.62 -5.16 -0.70
N LYS A 125 -12.19 -4.92 -1.95
CA LYS A 125 -11.33 -5.84 -2.69
C LYS A 125 -9.97 -6.02 -2.03
N CYS A 126 -9.37 -4.95 -1.51
CA CYS A 126 -8.07 -5.01 -0.82
C CYS A 126 -8.14 -5.84 0.48
N LEU A 127 -9.13 -5.57 1.33
CA LEU A 127 -9.31 -6.31 2.58
C LEU A 127 -9.61 -7.80 2.33
N ARG A 128 -10.51 -8.10 1.38
CA ARG A 128 -10.84 -9.49 1.00
C ARG A 128 -9.65 -10.21 0.36
N TYR A 129 -8.83 -9.52 -0.44
CA TYR A 129 -7.61 -10.07 -1.01
C TYR A 129 -6.61 -10.46 0.09
N TYR A 130 -6.35 -9.57 1.06
CA TYR A 130 -5.42 -9.86 2.14
C TYR A 130 -5.96 -10.82 3.19
N ALA A 131 -7.28 -10.87 3.39
CA ALA A 131 -7.92 -11.95 4.15
C ALA A 131 -7.53 -13.32 3.59
N GLY A 132 -7.47 -13.45 2.26
CA GLY A 132 -7.03 -14.65 1.56
C GLY A 132 -5.54 -14.99 1.76
N TRP A 133 -4.69 -14.04 2.12
CA TRP A 133 -3.25 -14.27 2.33
C TRP A 133 -2.88 -14.69 3.75
N ALA A 134 -3.77 -14.49 4.73
CA ALA A 134 -3.46 -14.66 6.14
C ALA A 134 -2.87 -16.04 6.48
N ASP A 135 -3.33 -17.09 5.78
CA ASP A 135 -2.93 -18.50 5.93
C ASP A 135 -2.15 -19.07 4.73
N LYS A 136 -1.64 -18.23 3.83
CA LYS A 136 -0.96 -18.67 2.58
C LYS A 136 0.46 -18.14 2.40
N TYR A 137 0.93 -17.27 3.29
CA TYR A 137 2.28 -16.74 3.22
C TYR A 137 3.28 -17.64 3.96
N HIS A 138 3.94 -18.52 3.21
CA HIS A 138 4.79 -19.58 3.76
C HIS A 138 6.27 -19.22 3.82
N GLY A 139 7.00 -19.93 4.69
CA GLY A 139 8.46 -20.02 4.63
C GLY A 139 8.94 -21.07 3.64
N LYS A 140 10.21 -21.46 3.73
CA LYS A 140 10.87 -22.44 2.85
C LYS A 140 11.55 -23.52 3.66
N THR A 141 11.64 -24.73 3.10
CA THR A 141 12.63 -25.74 3.53
C THR A 141 13.87 -25.60 2.64
N ILE A 142 15.07 -25.58 3.24
CA ILE A 142 16.31 -25.27 2.54
C ILE A 142 17.25 -26.48 2.62
N PRO A 143 17.67 -27.06 1.48
CA PRO A 143 18.67 -28.13 1.45
C PRO A 143 20.06 -27.52 1.63
N ILE A 144 20.43 -27.23 2.87
CA ILE A 144 21.77 -26.75 3.22
C ILE A 144 22.77 -27.90 3.21
N ASP A 145 24.05 -27.60 3.04
CA ASP A 145 25.12 -28.59 3.11
C ASP A 145 25.19 -29.26 4.50
N GLY A 146 25.48 -30.56 4.51
CA GLY A 146 25.61 -31.38 5.73
C GLY A 146 24.28 -31.87 6.33
N ASP A 147 24.37 -32.56 7.46
CA ASP A 147 23.22 -33.21 8.12
C ASP A 147 22.43 -32.23 8.98
N TYR A 148 21.80 -31.25 8.31
CA TYR A 148 20.95 -30.25 8.96
C TYR A 148 19.59 -30.16 8.28
N PHE A 149 18.53 -30.09 9.10
CA PHE A 149 17.22 -29.68 8.64
C PHE A 149 17.08 -28.17 8.81
N SER A 150 17.06 -27.43 7.71
CA SER A 150 16.91 -25.98 7.71
C SER A 150 15.57 -25.55 7.11
N TYR A 151 14.91 -24.60 7.77
CA TYR A 151 13.69 -23.98 7.26
C TYR A 151 13.59 -22.51 7.67
N THR A 152 12.77 -21.74 6.96
CA THR A 152 12.47 -20.36 7.31
C THR A 152 11.06 -20.21 7.88
N ARG A 153 10.91 -19.23 8.77
CA ARG A 153 9.62 -18.71 9.23
C ARG A 153 9.51 -17.27 8.79
N HIS A 154 8.38 -16.88 8.22
CA HIS A 154 8.04 -15.48 7.98
C HIS A 154 7.15 -15.02 9.13
N GLU A 155 7.75 -14.44 10.16
CA GLU A 155 7.06 -14.01 11.38
C GLU A 155 6.58 -12.55 11.22
N PRO A 156 5.47 -12.11 11.83
CA PRO A 156 5.12 -10.69 11.86
C PRO A 156 6.25 -9.86 12.49
N VAL A 157 6.51 -8.67 11.94
CA VAL A 157 7.52 -7.73 12.48
C VAL A 157 7.19 -7.25 13.89
N GLY A 158 5.90 -7.10 14.21
CA GLY A 158 5.42 -6.67 15.52
C GLY A 158 4.51 -5.44 15.47
N VAL A 159 4.91 -4.37 16.16
CA VAL A 159 4.19 -3.10 16.23
C VAL A 159 4.51 -2.26 14.99
N CYS A 160 3.52 -2.10 14.14
CA CYS A 160 3.58 -1.31 12.91
C CYS A 160 3.00 0.09 13.15
N GLY A 161 3.87 1.10 13.11
CA GLY A 161 3.46 2.49 12.96
C GLY A 161 3.02 2.77 11.52
N GLN A 162 1.78 3.20 11.30
CA GLN A 162 1.26 3.44 9.95
C GLN A 162 0.74 4.87 9.84
N ILE A 163 1.24 5.63 8.87
CA ILE A 163 0.88 7.04 8.69
C ILE A 163 0.32 7.21 7.28
N ILE A 164 -0.94 7.63 7.19
CA ILE A 164 -1.67 7.72 5.92
C ILE A 164 -2.01 9.17 5.53
N PRO A 165 -2.09 9.47 4.22
CA PRO A 165 -2.43 10.79 3.70
C PRO A 165 -3.94 10.97 3.63
N TRP A 166 -4.34 12.16 3.17
CA TRP A 166 -5.74 12.59 3.11
C TRP A 166 -6.42 12.35 1.77
N ASN A 167 -5.71 11.98 0.70
CA ASN A 167 -6.25 12.01 -0.66
C ASN A 167 -7.13 10.79 -1.01
N PHE A 168 -6.84 9.63 -0.42
CA PHE A 168 -7.72 8.45 -0.42
C PHE A 168 -7.76 7.82 0.99
N PRO A 169 -8.40 8.47 1.98
CA PRO A 169 -8.31 8.09 3.39
C PRO A 169 -8.64 6.63 3.66
N LEU A 170 -9.82 6.16 3.23
CA LEU A 170 -10.26 4.78 3.43
C LEU A 170 -9.37 3.78 2.68
N LEU A 171 -9.02 4.08 1.43
CA LEU A 171 -8.21 3.18 0.60
C LEU A 171 -6.80 3.02 1.17
N MET A 172 -6.17 4.12 1.58
CA MET A 172 -4.84 4.09 2.19
C MET A 172 -4.88 3.39 3.55
N GLN A 173 -5.95 3.53 4.33
CA GLN A 173 -6.15 2.74 5.53
C GLN A 173 -6.20 1.23 5.19
N ALA A 174 -6.95 0.82 4.16
CA ALA A 174 -7.05 -0.58 3.75
C ALA A 174 -5.71 -1.16 3.24
N TRP A 175 -4.96 -0.39 2.44
CA TRP A 175 -3.64 -0.78 1.92
C TRP A 175 -2.62 -1.04 3.04
N LYS A 176 -2.77 -0.34 4.17
CA LYS A 176 -1.91 -0.51 5.34
C LYS A 176 -2.39 -1.63 6.26
N LEU A 177 -3.68 -1.65 6.59
CA LEU A 177 -4.25 -2.64 7.51
C LEU A 177 -4.24 -4.06 6.92
N GLY A 178 -4.64 -4.22 5.66
CA GLY A 178 -4.76 -5.53 5.00
C GLY A 178 -3.52 -6.42 5.16
N PRO A 179 -2.36 -6.04 4.58
CA PRO A 179 -1.16 -6.87 4.64
C PRO A 179 -0.60 -7.00 6.06
N ALA A 180 -0.68 -5.93 6.87
CA ALA A 180 -0.16 -5.95 8.24
C ALA A 180 -0.93 -6.94 9.14
N LEU A 181 -2.26 -6.92 9.08
CA LEU A 181 -3.11 -7.79 9.90
C LEU A 181 -3.10 -9.23 9.39
N ALA A 182 -3.06 -9.44 8.06
CA ALA A 182 -2.95 -10.78 7.47
C ALA A 182 -1.70 -11.52 7.97
N THR A 183 -0.57 -10.81 8.02
CA THR A 183 0.72 -11.33 8.52
C THR A 183 0.78 -11.44 10.05
N GLY A 184 -0.23 -10.94 10.78
CA GLY A 184 -0.35 -11.08 12.24
C GLY A 184 0.31 -9.96 13.05
N ASN A 185 0.58 -8.81 12.42
CA ASN A 185 1.08 -7.63 13.13
C ASN A 185 -0.02 -6.94 13.94
N VAL A 186 0.40 -5.98 14.76
CA VAL A 186 -0.48 -5.03 15.45
C VAL A 186 -0.15 -3.62 14.97
N VAL A 187 -1.13 -2.72 15.00
CA VAL A 187 -1.06 -1.44 14.30
C VAL A 187 -1.28 -0.27 15.26
N VAL A 188 -0.44 0.75 15.11
CA VAL A 188 -0.68 2.11 15.60
C VAL A 188 -0.74 3.04 14.38
N MET A 189 -1.94 3.48 14.03
CA MET A 189 -2.20 4.24 12.81
C MET A 189 -2.45 5.71 13.13
N LYS A 190 -1.68 6.61 12.51
CA LYS A 190 -1.99 8.05 12.45
C LYS A 190 -2.68 8.38 11.14
N VAL A 191 -3.83 9.03 11.25
CA VAL A 191 -4.66 9.44 10.12
C VAL A 191 -4.39 10.91 9.79
N ALA A 192 -4.57 11.32 8.54
CA ALA A 192 -4.36 12.71 8.14
C ALA A 192 -5.28 13.66 8.91
N GLU A 193 -4.73 14.81 9.33
CA GLU A 193 -5.45 15.84 10.07
C GLU A 193 -6.59 16.47 9.25
N GLN A 194 -6.50 16.43 7.92
CA GLN A 194 -7.58 16.91 7.05
C GLN A 194 -8.77 15.95 6.96
N THR A 195 -8.55 14.64 7.15
CA THR A 195 -9.56 13.61 6.84
C THR A 195 -9.61 12.47 7.86
N PRO A 196 -9.82 12.74 9.16
CA PRO A 196 -9.77 11.70 10.18
C PRO A 196 -11.05 10.84 10.24
N LEU A 197 -12.19 11.31 9.71
CA LEU A 197 -13.50 10.85 10.16
C LEU A 197 -13.83 9.41 9.74
N THR A 198 -13.53 9.04 8.50
CA THR A 198 -13.83 7.68 7.99
C THR A 198 -12.96 6.63 8.66
N ALA A 199 -11.69 6.94 8.91
CA ALA A 199 -10.78 6.04 9.61
C ALA A 199 -11.21 5.79 11.07
N LEU A 200 -11.76 6.81 11.75
CA LEU A 200 -12.36 6.65 13.07
C LEU A 200 -13.64 5.83 13.01
N TYR A 201 -14.50 6.03 12.00
CA TYR A 201 -15.68 5.18 11.83
C TYR A 201 -15.30 3.70 11.61
N VAL A 202 -14.30 3.42 10.77
CA VAL A 202 -13.78 2.06 10.57
C VAL A 202 -13.22 1.47 11.87
N ALA A 203 -12.64 2.26 12.77
CA ALA A 203 -12.22 1.77 14.09
C ALA A 203 -13.38 1.20 14.92
N ASN A 204 -14.58 1.77 14.81
CA ASN A 204 -15.79 1.17 15.39
C ASN A 204 -16.13 -0.19 14.76
N LEU A 205 -16.00 -0.30 13.43
CA LEU A 205 -16.25 -1.55 12.70
C LEU A 205 -15.18 -2.62 13.02
N ILE A 206 -13.94 -2.23 13.30
CA ILE A 206 -12.89 -3.14 13.76
C ILE A 206 -13.27 -3.77 15.11
N LYS A 207 -13.80 -2.97 16.03
CA LYS A 207 -14.34 -3.48 17.30
C LYS A 207 -15.52 -4.43 17.07
N GLU A 208 -16.46 -4.04 16.19
CA GLU A 208 -17.64 -4.86 15.86
C GLU A 208 -17.27 -6.18 15.17
N ALA A 209 -16.26 -6.18 14.31
CA ALA A 209 -15.72 -7.37 13.66
C ALA A 209 -15.13 -8.37 14.67
N GLY A 210 -14.73 -7.90 15.85
CA GLY A 210 -14.21 -8.74 16.93
C GLY A 210 -12.69 -8.86 16.95
N PHE A 211 -11.96 -7.88 16.38
CA PHE A 211 -10.51 -7.83 16.56
C PHE A 211 -10.17 -7.71 18.04
N PRO A 212 -9.16 -8.46 18.55
CA PRO A 212 -8.75 -8.34 19.94
C PRO A 212 -8.32 -6.91 20.30
N PRO A 213 -8.59 -6.46 21.55
CA PRO A 213 -8.14 -5.16 22.02
C PRO A 213 -6.64 -4.94 21.78
N GLY A 214 -6.29 -3.77 21.25
CA GLY A 214 -4.92 -3.32 21.03
C GLY A 214 -4.33 -3.76 19.70
N VAL A 215 -4.98 -4.66 18.95
CA VAL A 215 -4.51 -5.08 17.62
C VAL A 215 -4.51 -3.94 16.62
N VAL A 216 -5.51 -3.06 16.67
CA VAL A 216 -5.55 -1.82 15.90
C VAL A 216 -5.82 -0.65 16.83
N ASN A 217 -5.00 0.39 16.71
CA ASN A 217 -5.14 1.65 17.45
C ASN A 217 -5.09 2.78 16.42
N VAL A 218 -6.02 3.73 16.49
CA VAL A 218 -6.16 4.82 15.51
C VAL A 218 -6.06 6.16 16.24
N ILE A 219 -5.11 6.99 15.81
CA ILE A 219 -4.74 8.25 16.43
C ILE A 219 -4.93 9.38 15.41
N PRO A 220 -5.99 10.19 15.52
CA PRO A 220 -6.05 11.48 14.85
C PRO A 220 -5.03 12.45 15.49
N GLY A 221 -4.39 13.27 14.68
CA GLY A 221 -3.39 14.24 15.15
C GLY A 221 -2.55 14.77 13.99
N PHE A 222 -1.67 15.73 14.28
CA PHE A 222 -0.84 16.37 13.26
C PHE A 222 0.41 15.55 12.91
N GLY A 223 0.96 15.78 11.71
CA GLY A 223 2.23 15.19 11.28
C GLY A 223 3.40 15.46 12.25
N PRO A 224 3.71 16.73 12.60
CA PRO A 224 4.84 17.08 13.47
C PRO A 224 4.76 16.57 14.92
N THR A 225 3.57 16.20 15.42
CA THR A 225 3.36 15.68 16.77
C THR A 225 3.15 14.17 16.75
N ALA A 226 1.93 13.69 16.49
CA ALA A 226 1.60 12.27 16.48
C ALA A 226 2.42 11.48 15.44
N GLY A 227 2.57 12.00 14.22
CA GLY A 227 3.33 11.34 13.16
C GLY A 227 4.82 11.20 13.52
N ALA A 228 5.44 12.28 13.97
CA ALA A 228 6.84 12.29 14.41
C ALA A 228 7.07 11.38 15.63
N ALA A 229 6.12 11.35 16.57
CA ALA A 229 6.17 10.45 17.71
C ALA A 229 6.16 8.98 17.27
N ILE A 230 5.29 8.58 16.34
CA ILE A 230 5.28 7.21 15.79
C ILE A 230 6.61 6.88 15.10
N ALA A 231 7.11 7.78 14.26
CA ALA A 231 8.33 7.53 13.47
C ALA A 231 9.59 7.38 14.35
N SER A 232 9.64 8.10 15.48
CA SER A 232 10.77 8.10 16.42
C SER A 232 10.60 7.16 17.62
N HIS A 233 9.44 6.52 17.80
CA HIS A 233 9.20 5.66 18.97
C HIS A 233 10.13 4.43 18.97
N GLU A 234 10.76 4.15 20.11
CA GLU A 234 11.74 3.06 20.29
C GLU A 234 11.10 1.67 20.24
N ASP A 235 9.86 1.54 20.70
CA ASP A 235 9.11 0.27 20.66
C ASP A 235 8.21 0.08 19.42
N VAL A 236 8.42 0.84 18.34
CA VAL A 236 7.77 0.60 17.04
C VAL A 236 8.74 -0.17 16.15
N ASP A 237 8.36 -1.38 15.72
CA ASP A 237 9.25 -2.30 15.01
C ASP A 237 9.39 -1.95 13.51
N LYS A 238 8.33 -1.33 12.96
CA LYS A 238 8.25 -0.91 11.56
C LYS A 238 7.41 0.36 11.42
N VAL A 239 7.80 1.24 10.50
CA VAL A 239 6.97 2.35 10.02
C VAL A 239 6.62 2.20 8.53
N ALA A 240 5.35 2.43 8.18
CA ALA A 240 4.89 2.57 6.80
C ALA A 240 4.24 3.95 6.63
N PHE A 241 4.69 4.71 5.63
CA PHE A 241 4.25 6.08 5.40
C PHE A 241 3.85 6.27 3.94
N THR A 242 2.70 6.91 3.73
CA THR A 242 2.32 7.45 2.44
C THR A 242 2.11 8.96 2.55
N GLY A 243 2.72 9.74 1.66
CA GLY A 243 2.62 11.20 1.67
C GLY A 243 3.72 11.89 0.86
N SER A 244 4.11 13.11 1.24
CA SER A 244 5.09 13.87 0.47
C SER A 244 6.50 13.29 0.58
N THR A 245 7.29 13.42 -0.50
CA THR A 245 8.70 12.98 -0.51
C THR A 245 9.53 13.66 0.56
N GLU A 246 9.27 14.94 0.84
CA GLU A 246 9.92 15.70 1.91
C GLU A 246 9.72 15.03 3.27
N VAL A 247 8.48 14.68 3.63
CA VAL A 247 8.19 13.99 4.89
C VAL A 247 8.73 12.57 4.87
N GLY A 248 8.74 11.89 3.72
CA GLY A 248 9.38 10.57 3.58
C GLY A 248 10.86 10.55 4.01
N HIS A 249 11.62 11.60 3.67
CA HIS A 249 12.99 11.77 4.18
C HIS A 249 13.03 11.92 5.71
N LEU A 250 12.13 12.71 6.29
CA LEU A 250 12.05 12.89 7.74
C LEU A 250 11.72 11.58 8.46
N ILE A 251 10.82 10.76 7.92
CA ILE A 251 10.49 9.43 8.44
C ILE A 251 11.74 8.55 8.45
N GLN A 252 12.50 8.53 7.35
CA GLN A 252 13.70 7.71 7.25
C GLN A 252 14.81 8.17 8.22
N VAL A 253 14.97 9.49 8.40
CA VAL A 253 15.88 10.06 9.41
C VAL A 253 15.43 9.70 10.82
N ALA A 254 14.14 9.79 11.14
CA ALA A 254 13.62 9.44 12.46
C ALA A 254 13.82 7.95 12.79
N ALA A 255 13.59 7.06 11.81
CA ALA A 255 13.88 5.64 11.94
C ALA A 255 15.37 5.38 12.17
N GLY A 256 16.24 6.05 11.40
CA GLY A 256 17.70 5.95 11.55
C GLY A 256 18.24 6.44 12.89
N LYS A 257 17.63 7.48 13.46
CA LYS A 257 18.05 8.09 14.74
C LYS A 257 17.55 7.37 15.98
N SER A 258 16.49 6.57 15.86
CA SER A 258 15.89 5.85 16.99
C SER A 258 16.40 4.41 17.04
N ASN A 259 15.62 3.46 16.54
CA ASN A 259 15.83 2.03 16.72
C ASN A 259 16.12 1.27 15.42
N LEU A 260 16.44 1.98 14.32
CA LEU A 260 16.62 1.38 12.98
C LEU A 260 15.41 0.58 12.48
N LYS A 261 14.19 0.93 12.93
CA LYS A 261 12.94 0.32 12.47
C LYS A 261 12.86 0.28 10.95
N ARG A 262 12.24 -0.77 10.42
CA ARG A 262 12.02 -0.93 8.97
C ARG A 262 11.11 0.17 8.46
N VAL A 263 11.38 0.66 7.25
CA VAL A 263 10.64 1.76 6.63
C VAL A 263 10.09 1.31 5.28
N THR A 264 8.79 1.54 5.05
CA THR A 264 8.18 1.52 3.71
C THR A 264 7.65 2.92 3.40
N LEU A 265 7.99 3.44 2.23
CA LEU A 265 7.63 4.78 1.80
C LEU A 265 6.89 4.70 0.46
N GLU A 266 5.69 5.27 0.40
CA GLU A 266 4.95 5.53 -0.84
C GLU A 266 4.79 7.05 -0.99
N LEU A 267 5.49 7.64 -1.95
CA LEU A 267 5.70 9.09 -1.99
C LEU A 267 5.13 9.73 -3.26
N GLY A 268 5.43 11.00 -3.46
CA GLY A 268 4.92 11.77 -4.59
C GLY A 268 5.47 11.31 -5.95
N GLY A 269 4.88 11.85 -7.01
CA GLY A 269 5.22 11.50 -8.39
C GLY A 269 5.16 12.67 -9.36
N LYS A 270 5.74 12.43 -10.53
CA LYS A 270 5.59 13.28 -11.73
C LYS A 270 5.49 12.40 -12.97
N SER A 271 4.50 11.52 -12.93
CA SER A 271 4.35 10.38 -13.83
C SER A 271 4.26 10.84 -15.29
N PRO A 272 5.10 10.32 -16.19
CA PRO A 272 4.99 10.56 -17.62
C PRO A 272 3.83 9.75 -18.22
N ASN A 273 3.01 10.40 -19.03
CA ASN A 273 1.96 9.78 -19.83
C ASN A 273 2.30 10.00 -21.32
N ILE A 274 2.72 8.95 -22.03
CA ILE A 274 3.32 9.04 -23.36
C ILE A 274 2.31 8.63 -24.43
N ILE A 275 1.98 9.55 -25.34
CA ILE A 275 1.03 9.35 -26.44
C ILE A 275 1.80 9.30 -27.77
N MET A 276 1.84 8.11 -28.37
CA MET A 276 2.47 7.88 -29.68
C MET A 276 1.52 8.26 -30.83
N SER A 277 2.06 8.56 -32.01
CA SER A 277 1.26 8.95 -33.19
C SER A 277 0.23 7.91 -33.62
N ASP A 278 0.52 6.63 -33.39
CA ASP A 278 -0.36 5.51 -33.73
C ASP A 278 -1.38 5.17 -32.63
N ALA A 279 -1.40 5.94 -31.53
CA ALA A 279 -2.40 5.78 -30.49
C ALA A 279 -3.82 5.99 -31.03
N ASP A 280 -4.79 5.37 -30.36
CA ASP A 280 -6.18 5.75 -30.56
C ASP A 280 -6.41 7.14 -29.95
N MET A 281 -6.62 8.17 -30.79
CA MET A 281 -6.68 9.56 -30.36
C MET A 281 -7.80 9.82 -29.33
N ASP A 282 -9.01 9.30 -29.58
CA ASP A 282 -10.15 9.53 -28.69
C ASP A 282 -9.90 8.88 -27.33
N TRP A 283 -9.43 7.64 -27.34
CA TRP A 283 -9.11 6.92 -26.11
C TRP A 283 -7.93 7.56 -25.35
N ALA A 284 -6.88 7.98 -26.06
CA ALA A 284 -5.72 8.61 -25.46
C ALA A 284 -6.06 9.95 -24.80
N VAL A 285 -6.91 10.78 -25.41
CA VAL A 285 -7.37 12.04 -24.82
C VAL A 285 -8.20 11.79 -23.56
N GLU A 286 -9.15 10.85 -23.58
CA GLU A 286 -9.97 10.56 -22.40
C GLU A 286 -9.13 9.96 -21.26
N GLN A 287 -8.23 9.03 -21.57
CA GLN A 287 -7.35 8.44 -20.57
C GLN A 287 -6.35 9.45 -20.02
N ALA A 288 -5.79 10.34 -20.83
CA ALA A 288 -4.91 11.40 -20.35
C ALA A 288 -5.66 12.42 -19.48
N HIS A 289 -6.91 12.75 -19.84
CA HIS A 289 -7.78 13.58 -19.01
C HIS A 289 -8.03 12.90 -17.66
N PHE A 290 -8.44 11.62 -17.66
CA PHE A 290 -8.69 10.86 -16.45
C PHE A 290 -7.42 10.76 -15.58
N ALA A 291 -6.29 10.40 -16.18
CA ALA A 291 -4.98 10.21 -15.52
C ALA A 291 -4.54 11.39 -14.65
N LEU A 292 -5.01 12.60 -14.97
CA LEU A 292 -4.67 13.79 -14.23
C LEU A 292 -5.83 14.34 -13.43
N PHE A 293 -7.02 14.48 -14.02
CA PHE A 293 -8.10 15.22 -13.37
C PHE A 293 -8.89 14.36 -12.38
N PHE A 294 -8.69 13.04 -12.38
CA PHE A 294 -9.22 12.14 -11.36
C PHE A 294 -8.81 12.58 -9.95
N ASN A 295 -9.76 12.52 -9.01
CA ASN A 295 -9.60 12.99 -7.63
C ASN A 295 -9.03 14.43 -7.52
N GLN A 296 -9.45 15.32 -8.42
CA GLN A 296 -8.95 16.70 -8.54
C GLN A 296 -7.43 16.80 -8.77
N GLY A 297 -6.78 15.77 -9.32
CA GLY A 297 -5.32 15.70 -9.46
C GLY A 297 -4.55 15.50 -8.16
N GLN A 298 -5.25 15.14 -7.08
CA GLN A 298 -4.68 14.79 -5.78
C GLN A 298 -4.33 13.29 -5.77
N CYS A 299 -3.58 12.85 -6.77
CA CYS A 299 -3.09 11.48 -6.95
C CYS A 299 -1.58 11.51 -7.09
N CYS A 300 -0.86 10.71 -6.30
CA CYS A 300 0.61 10.63 -6.37
C CYS A 300 1.08 10.12 -7.74
N CYS A 301 0.28 9.25 -8.37
CA CYS A 301 0.55 8.69 -9.69
C CYS A 301 0.02 9.53 -10.85
N ALA A 302 -0.56 10.72 -10.62
CA ALA A 302 -1.22 11.50 -11.67
C ALA A 302 -0.33 11.68 -12.91
N GLY A 303 -0.92 11.49 -14.10
CA GLY A 303 -0.34 11.65 -15.44
C GLY A 303 -0.04 13.10 -15.79
N SER A 304 0.69 13.77 -14.91
CA SER A 304 0.90 15.22 -14.91
C SER A 304 1.84 15.71 -16.00
N ARG A 305 2.72 14.85 -16.53
CA ARG A 305 3.50 15.15 -17.75
C ARG A 305 2.97 14.32 -18.92
N THR A 306 2.08 14.89 -19.71
CA THR A 306 1.58 14.23 -20.92
C THR A 306 2.50 14.56 -22.10
N PHE A 307 3.31 13.59 -22.50
CA PHE A 307 4.19 13.68 -23.66
C PHE A 307 3.43 13.23 -24.90
N VAL A 308 3.38 14.05 -25.95
CA VAL A 308 2.64 13.77 -27.18
C VAL A 308 3.57 13.90 -28.39
N GLN A 309 3.50 12.94 -29.30
CA GLN A 309 4.36 12.91 -30.48
C GLN A 309 4.02 14.08 -31.44
N GLU A 310 5.06 14.66 -32.05
CA GLU A 310 5.00 15.97 -32.72
C GLU A 310 3.93 16.09 -33.82
N ASP A 311 3.68 15.02 -34.57
CA ASP A 311 2.73 14.99 -35.69
C ASP A 311 1.25 15.00 -35.25
N ILE A 312 0.93 14.50 -34.05
CA ILE A 312 -0.42 14.49 -33.48
C ILE A 312 -0.64 15.55 -32.39
N TYR A 313 0.41 16.31 -32.03
CA TYR A 313 0.41 17.23 -30.89
C TYR A 313 -0.70 18.30 -30.95
N ALA A 314 -0.86 18.98 -32.09
CA ALA A 314 -1.80 20.09 -32.21
C ALA A 314 -3.25 19.64 -31.97
N GLU A 315 -3.64 18.53 -32.61
CA GLU A 315 -4.96 17.94 -32.47
C GLU A 315 -5.21 17.41 -31.06
N PHE A 316 -4.23 16.73 -30.46
CA PHE A 316 -4.35 16.22 -29.09
C PHE A 316 -4.55 17.36 -28.08
N VAL A 317 -3.81 18.46 -28.22
CA VAL A 317 -3.93 19.65 -27.37
C VAL A 317 -5.32 20.27 -27.48
N GLU A 318 -5.82 20.45 -28.70
CA GLU A 318 -7.17 20.99 -28.94
C GLU A 318 -8.24 20.15 -28.25
N ARG A 319 -8.22 18.83 -28.48
CA ARG A 319 -9.17 17.89 -27.88
C ARG A 319 -9.07 17.84 -26.35
N SER A 320 -7.85 17.85 -25.81
CA SER A 320 -7.60 17.86 -24.35
C SER A 320 -8.15 19.13 -23.69
N VAL A 321 -7.99 20.29 -24.32
CA VAL A 321 -8.54 21.55 -23.83
C VAL A 321 -10.06 21.54 -23.87
N ALA A 322 -10.67 21.03 -24.95
CA ALA A 322 -12.12 20.89 -25.04
C ALA A 322 -12.66 19.98 -23.92
N ARG A 323 -12.03 18.83 -23.69
CA ARG A 323 -12.40 17.88 -22.63
C ARG A 323 -12.20 18.45 -21.22
N ALA A 324 -11.14 19.23 -21.00
CA ALA A 324 -10.91 19.91 -19.72
C ALA A 324 -11.98 20.97 -19.43
N LYS A 325 -12.40 21.73 -20.45
CA LYS A 325 -13.46 22.76 -20.32
C LYS A 325 -14.85 22.17 -20.07
N SER A 326 -15.12 20.94 -20.52
CA SER A 326 -16.42 20.29 -20.30
C SER A 326 -16.56 19.66 -18.90
N ARG A 327 -15.46 19.53 -18.14
CA ARG A 327 -15.46 18.91 -16.82
C ARG A 327 -16.23 19.73 -15.80
N VAL A 328 -17.21 19.11 -15.14
CA VAL A 328 -18.09 19.78 -14.17
C VAL A 328 -17.42 19.88 -12.80
N VAL A 329 -17.07 21.10 -12.37
CA VAL A 329 -16.60 21.42 -11.02
C VAL A 329 -17.77 21.91 -10.17
N GLY A 330 -17.96 21.37 -8.97
CA GLY A 330 -19.07 21.82 -8.13
C GLY A 330 -19.23 21.04 -6.82
N ASN A 331 -20.44 21.11 -6.26
CA ASN A 331 -20.77 20.43 -5.01
C ASN A 331 -20.53 18.91 -5.14
N PRO A 332 -19.65 18.31 -4.31
CA PRO A 332 -19.33 16.89 -4.39
C PRO A 332 -20.52 15.93 -4.22
N PHE A 333 -21.64 16.40 -3.69
CA PHE A 333 -22.88 15.61 -3.57
C PHE A 333 -23.84 15.74 -4.76
N ASP A 334 -23.60 16.65 -5.72
CA ASP A 334 -24.35 16.67 -6.99
C ASP A 334 -23.86 15.50 -7.86
N SER A 335 -24.79 14.67 -8.35
CA SER A 335 -24.48 13.50 -9.17
C SER A 335 -23.81 13.83 -10.51
N ARG A 336 -23.89 15.08 -10.96
CA ARG A 336 -23.23 15.56 -12.20
C ARG A 336 -21.82 16.09 -11.94
N THR A 337 -21.42 16.30 -10.69
CA THR A 337 -20.10 16.83 -10.38
C THR A 337 -19.04 15.76 -10.63
N GLU A 338 -18.10 16.09 -11.53
CA GLU A 338 -16.94 15.25 -11.80
C GLU A 338 -15.74 15.64 -10.93
N GLN A 339 -15.71 16.87 -10.42
CA GLN A 339 -14.57 17.44 -9.69
C GLN A 339 -15.01 18.23 -8.44
N GLY A 340 -14.53 17.79 -7.27
CA GLY A 340 -14.69 18.50 -6.01
C GLY A 340 -13.64 19.61 -5.77
N PRO A 341 -13.52 20.12 -4.53
CA PRO A 341 -12.47 21.06 -4.14
C PRO A 341 -11.13 20.34 -3.86
N GLN A 342 -10.06 21.13 -3.70
CA GLN A 342 -8.85 20.68 -3.02
C GLN A 342 -9.12 20.47 -1.53
N VAL A 343 -8.33 19.64 -0.86
CA VAL A 343 -8.62 19.20 0.52
C VAL A 343 -8.60 20.34 1.56
N ASP A 344 -7.76 21.36 1.39
CA ASP A 344 -7.65 22.47 2.33
C ASP A 344 -7.12 23.74 1.67
N GLU A 345 -7.10 24.84 2.43
CA GLU A 345 -6.63 26.13 1.96
C GLU A 345 -5.12 26.13 1.60
N THR A 346 -4.32 25.33 2.31
CA THR A 346 -2.86 25.23 2.07
C THR A 346 -2.60 24.62 0.70
N GLN A 347 -3.25 23.50 0.39
CA GLN A 347 -3.15 22.82 -0.89
C GLN A 347 -3.72 23.70 -2.00
N PHE A 348 -4.85 24.36 -1.76
CA PHE A 348 -5.44 25.31 -2.71
C PHE A 348 -4.45 26.42 -3.12
N LYS A 349 -3.85 27.10 -2.14
CA LYS A 349 -2.86 28.17 -2.36
C LYS A 349 -1.60 27.63 -3.05
N LYS A 350 -1.14 26.43 -2.67
CA LYS A 350 0.02 25.77 -3.30
C LYS A 350 -0.22 25.52 -4.79
N VAL A 351 -1.37 24.97 -5.17
CA VAL A 351 -1.71 24.69 -6.57
C VAL A 351 -1.83 26.00 -7.38
N LEU A 352 -2.49 27.03 -6.83
CA LEU A 352 -2.54 28.35 -7.48
C LEU A 352 -1.15 28.97 -7.65
N GLY A 353 -0.24 28.75 -6.70
CA GLY A 353 1.17 29.13 -6.79
C GLY A 353 1.89 28.48 -7.98
N TYR A 354 1.68 27.17 -8.19
CA TYR A 354 2.23 26.46 -9.37
C TYR A 354 1.62 26.94 -10.69
N ILE A 355 0.32 27.24 -10.71
CA ILE A 355 -0.32 27.82 -11.90
C ILE A 355 0.32 29.17 -12.22
N LYS A 356 0.61 29.98 -11.20
CA LYS A 356 1.30 31.26 -11.37
C LYS A 356 2.72 31.06 -11.93
N SER A 357 3.51 30.15 -11.36
CA SER A 357 4.88 29.90 -11.86
C SER A 357 4.89 29.41 -13.31
N GLY A 358 3.92 28.56 -13.69
CA GLY A 358 3.75 28.13 -15.08
C GLY A 358 3.57 29.30 -16.06
N LYS A 359 2.78 30.31 -15.70
CA LYS A 359 2.60 31.53 -16.50
C LYS A 359 3.89 32.35 -16.56
N GLU A 360 4.58 32.53 -15.43
CA GLU A 360 5.79 33.34 -15.30
C GLU A 360 6.99 32.74 -16.05
N GLU A 361 7.09 31.40 -16.10
CA GLU A 361 8.15 30.68 -16.81
C GLU A 361 7.86 30.51 -18.32
N GLY A 362 6.73 31.03 -18.81
CA GLY A 362 6.41 31.10 -20.24
C GLY A 362 5.66 29.90 -20.81
N ALA A 363 5.09 29.02 -19.96
CA ALA A 363 4.18 27.99 -20.44
C ALA A 363 2.88 28.61 -20.96
N LYS A 364 2.30 28.03 -22.02
CA LYS A 364 1.08 28.56 -22.62
C LYS A 364 -0.15 28.07 -21.84
N LEU A 365 -0.81 28.95 -21.10
CA LEU A 365 -2.08 28.63 -20.45
C LEU A 365 -3.19 28.52 -21.52
N LEU A 366 -3.77 27.32 -21.67
CA LEU A 366 -4.79 27.04 -22.69
C LEU A 366 -6.23 27.07 -22.16
N CYS A 367 -6.42 26.71 -20.89
CA CYS A 367 -7.70 26.87 -20.17
C CYS A 367 -7.50 26.85 -18.65
N GLY A 368 -8.52 27.32 -17.92
CA GLY A 368 -8.53 27.35 -16.46
C GLY A 368 -7.53 28.36 -15.90
N GLY A 369 -6.79 27.96 -14.87
CA GLY A 369 -5.70 28.75 -14.31
C GLY A 369 -6.10 29.72 -13.19
N GLY A 370 -7.20 29.41 -12.49
CA GLY A 370 -7.69 30.18 -11.34
C GLY A 370 -8.66 29.38 -10.45
N ALA A 371 -9.22 30.06 -9.45
CA ALA A 371 -10.29 29.52 -8.62
C ALA A 371 -11.57 29.29 -9.45
N ALA A 372 -12.35 28.27 -9.08
CA ALA A 372 -13.61 27.92 -9.76
C ALA A 372 -14.87 28.35 -9.00
N ALA A 373 -14.74 28.82 -7.76
CA ALA A 373 -15.84 29.32 -6.94
C ALA A 373 -15.34 30.38 -5.93
N ASP A 374 -16.25 31.23 -5.45
CA ASP A 374 -15.95 32.25 -4.43
C ASP A 374 -15.80 31.65 -3.01
N ARG A 375 -16.33 30.44 -2.80
CA ARG A 375 -16.32 29.72 -1.53
C ARG A 375 -15.90 28.26 -1.75
N GLY A 376 -15.17 27.71 -0.78
CA GLY A 376 -14.56 26.39 -0.88
C GLY A 376 -13.29 26.42 -1.73
N TYR A 377 -12.55 25.31 -1.71
CA TYR A 377 -11.20 25.26 -2.27
C TYR A 377 -11.18 24.75 -3.73
N PHE A 378 -12.07 25.27 -4.58
CA PHE A 378 -12.24 24.78 -5.95
C PHE A 378 -11.29 25.43 -6.95
N ILE A 379 -10.59 24.62 -7.74
CA ILE A 379 -9.66 25.08 -8.80
C ILE A 379 -10.19 24.66 -10.16
N GLN A 380 -10.09 25.55 -11.15
CA GLN A 380 -10.48 25.26 -12.53
C GLN A 380 -9.58 24.16 -13.13
N PRO A 381 -10.13 23.21 -13.93
CA PRO A 381 -9.32 22.28 -14.71
C PRO A 381 -8.38 23.08 -15.62
N THR A 382 -7.08 22.96 -15.37
CA THR A 382 -6.07 23.81 -15.98
C THR A 382 -5.22 22.99 -16.95
N VAL A 383 -4.99 23.51 -18.15
CA VAL A 383 -4.12 22.87 -19.15
C VAL A 383 -3.06 23.87 -19.60
N PHE A 384 -1.79 23.49 -19.46
CA PHE A 384 -0.65 24.18 -20.05
C PHE A 384 -0.14 23.38 -21.26
N GLY A 385 -0.01 24.07 -22.39
CA GLY A 385 0.68 23.56 -23.57
C GLY A 385 2.08 24.15 -23.69
N ASP A 386 2.87 23.55 -24.59
CA ASP A 386 4.23 23.95 -24.95
C ASP A 386 5.19 23.97 -23.75
N VAL A 387 4.91 23.12 -22.76
CA VAL A 387 5.69 23.01 -21.52
C VAL A 387 7.07 22.45 -21.82
N GLN A 388 8.09 23.06 -21.23
CA GLN A 388 9.49 22.64 -21.35
C GLN A 388 9.95 21.93 -20.08
N ASP A 389 10.82 20.93 -20.22
CA ASP A 389 11.31 20.10 -19.10
C ASP A 389 11.99 20.92 -17.99
N GLY A 390 12.51 22.11 -18.33
CA GLY A 390 13.17 23.03 -17.40
C GLY A 390 12.24 23.70 -16.38
N MET A 391 10.94 23.79 -16.70
CA MET A 391 9.94 24.52 -15.92
C MET A 391 9.61 23.84 -14.59
N THR A 392 9.27 24.63 -13.57
CA THR A 392 8.85 24.17 -12.24
C THR A 392 7.63 23.25 -12.34
N ILE A 393 6.61 23.63 -13.13
CA ILE A 393 5.41 22.81 -13.34
C ILE A 393 5.68 21.47 -14.04
N ALA A 394 6.80 21.32 -14.72
CA ALA A 394 7.23 20.05 -15.33
C ALA A 394 8.02 19.17 -14.34
N LYS A 395 8.70 19.75 -13.36
CA LYS A 395 9.60 19.02 -12.44
C LYS A 395 8.94 18.65 -11.11
N GLU A 396 8.06 19.51 -10.60
CA GLU A 396 7.50 19.39 -9.26
C GLU A 396 6.08 18.84 -9.25
N GLU A 397 5.79 18.08 -8.20
CA GLU A 397 4.45 17.58 -7.93
C GLU A 397 3.53 18.74 -7.49
N ILE A 398 2.53 19.03 -8.32
CA ILE A 398 1.54 20.08 -8.07
C ILE A 398 0.46 19.58 -7.12
N PHE A 399 0.02 18.33 -7.32
CA PHE A 399 -1.05 17.68 -6.57
C PHE A 399 -2.39 18.44 -6.66
N GLY A 400 -2.77 18.79 -7.90
CA GLY A 400 -3.98 19.52 -8.24
C GLY A 400 -4.31 19.38 -9.73
N PRO A 401 -5.45 19.94 -10.21
CA PRO A 401 -5.98 19.67 -11.54
C PRO A 401 -5.29 20.52 -12.62
N VAL A 402 -3.98 20.29 -12.82
CA VAL A 402 -3.12 21.11 -13.70
C VAL A 402 -2.31 20.21 -14.64
N MET A 403 -2.65 20.22 -15.93
CA MET A 403 -2.05 19.39 -16.97
C MET A 403 -0.86 20.08 -17.60
N GLN A 404 0.23 19.35 -17.79
CA GLN A 404 1.34 19.79 -18.62
C GLN A 404 1.39 18.90 -19.86
N ILE A 405 1.25 19.51 -21.04
CA ILE A 405 1.41 18.81 -22.31
C ILE A 405 2.76 19.22 -22.92
N LEU A 406 3.59 18.22 -23.17
CA LEU A 406 4.94 18.35 -23.71
C LEU A 406 5.00 17.64 -25.07
N LYS A 407 5.71 18.23 -26.02
CA LYS A 407 5.91 17.63 -27.35
C LYS A 407 7.20 16.82 -27.39
N PHE A 408 7.23 15.70 -28.10
CA PHE A 408 8.46 14.91 -28.39
C PHE A 408 8.50 14.39 -29.83
N LYS A 409 9.65 13.92 -30.31
CA LYS A 409 9.82 13.42 -31.69
C LYS A 409 10.12 11.93 -31.79
N SER A 410 11.04 11.42 -30.98
CA SER A 410 11.47 10.00 -31.02
C SER A 410 11.27 9.28 -29.69
N MET A 411 11.22 7.95 -29.74
CA MET A 411 11.07 7.11 -28.54
C MET A 411 12.28 7.26 -27.60
N GLU A 412 13.48 7.33 -28.15
CA GLU A 412 14.72 7.46 -27.39
C GLU A 412 14.75 8.80 -26.64
N GLU A 413 14.32 9.87 -27.31
CA GLU A 413 14.19 11.20 -26.73
C GLU A 413 13.19 11.19 -25.56
N VAL A 414 11.97 10.66 -25.77
CA VAL A 414 10.93 10.69 -24.73
C VAL A 414 11.28 9.79 -23.55
N VAL A 415 11.95 8.64 -23.76
CA VAL A 415 12.46 7.80 -22.67
C VAL A 415 13.45 8.59 -21.81
N GLY A 416 14.41 9.28 -22.43
CA GLY A 416 15.39 10.11 -21.72
C GLY A 416 14.71 11.19 -20.87
N ARG A 417 13.73 11.90 -21.44
CA ARG A 417 12.99 12.98 -20.76
C ARG A 417 12.01 12.48 -19.70
N ALA A 418 11.32 11.37 -19.96
CA ALA A 418 10.43 10.72 -19.01
C ALA A 418 11.19 10.28 -17.75
N ASN A 419 12.36 9.67 -17.93
CA ASN A 419 13.22 9.18 -16.85
C ASN A 419 14.06 10.28 -16.18
N ASN A 420 14.25 11.44 -16.82
CA ASN A 420 14.90 12.61 -16.23
C ASN A 420 14.01 13.31 -15.19
N SER A 421 13.69 12.57 -14.14
CA SER A 421 12.95 13.00 -12.98
C SER A 421 13.54 12.34 -11.74
N LYS A 422 13.46 13.04 -10.61
CA LYS A 422 13.78 12.47 -9.29
C LYS A 422 12.73 11.44 -8.85
N TYR A 423 11.54 11.49 -9.44
CA TYR A 423 10.42 10.60 -9.20
C TYR A 423 10.46 9.38 -10.13
N GLY A 424 9.67 8.36 -9.77
CA GLY A 424 9.50 7.13 -10.54
C GLY A 424 8.33 6.30 -10.04
N LEU A 425 7.18 6.93 -9.75
CA LEU A 425 6.02 6.21 -9.21
C LEU A 425 5.30 5.38 -10.26
N ALA A 426 4.77 6.04 -11.29
CA ALA A 426 4.03 5.41 -12.37
C ALA A 426 4.38 6.04 -13.72
N ALA A 427 3.99 5.37 -14.80
CA ALA A 427 4.03 5.88 -16.16
C ALA A 427 2.93 5.23 -17.01
N ALA A 428 2.63 5.80 -18.17
CA ALA A 428 1.79 5.14 -19.17
C ALA A 428 2.26 5.37 -20.60
N VAL A 429 1.88 4.45 -21.48
CA VAL A 429 2.19 4.47 -22.91
C VAL A 429 0.93 4.16 -23.71
N PHE A 430 0.63 4.96 -24.72
CA PHE A 430 -0.49 4.78 -25.63
C PHE A 430 0.02 4.58 -27.06
N THR A 431 -0.21 3.39 -27.62
CA THR A 431 0.26 2.96 -28.95
C THR A 431 -0.49 1.68 -29.37
N LYS A 432 -0.69 1.49 -30.68
CA LYS A 432 -1.24 0.26 -31.26
C LYS A 432 -0.13 -0.73 -31.64
N ASP A 433 1.13 -0.29 -31.59
CA ASP A 433 2.31 -1.07 -31.91
C ASP A 433 2.86 -1.83 -30.67
N LEU A 434 2.96 -3.15 -30.80
CA LEU A 434 3.41 -4.04 -29.72
C LEU A 434 4.89 -3.84 -29.38
N ASP A 435 5.74 -3.58 -30.36
CA ASP A 435 7.18 -3.42 -30.14
C ASP A 435 7.45 -2.10 -29.42
N LYS A 436 6.74 -1.03 -29.78
CA LYS A 436 6.80 0.25 -29.06
C LYS A 436 6.30 0.10 -27.62
N ALA A 437 5.18 -0.59 -27.40
CA ALA A 437 4.65 -0.85 -26.07
C ALA A 437 5.64 -1.61 -25.19
N ASN A 438 6.25 -2.68 -25.70
CA ASN A 438 7.23 -3.47 -24.97
C ASN A 438 8.53 -2.70 -24.71
N TYR A 439 9.05 -1.98 -25.72
CA TYR A 439 10.25 -1.18 -25.56
C TYR A 439 10.08 -0.09 -24.50
N LEU A 440 9.01 0.71 -24.60
CA LEU A 440 8.78 1.82 -23.69
C LEU A 440 8.49 1.32 -22.27
N SER A 441 7.70 0.26 -22.10
CA SER A 441 7.41 -0.28 -20.76
C SER A 441 8.64 -0.85 -20.05
N GLN A 442 9.61 -1.40 -20.79
CA GLN A 442 10.89 -1.86 -20.22
C GLN A 442 11.86 -0.70 -19.94
N ALA A 443 11.82 0.35 -20.75
CA ALA A 443 12.76 1.47 -20.65
C ALA A 443 12.39 2.49 -19.57
N LEU A 444 11.12 2.57 -19.17
CA LEU A 444 10.63 3.54 -18.19
C LEU A 444 10.99 3.11 -16.75
N GLN A 445 11.57 4.04 -16.00
CA GLN A 445 11.97 3.85 -14.60
C GLN A 445 10.82 4.22 -13.65
N ALA A 446 9.74 3.44 -13.71
CA ALA A 446 8.54 3.61 -12.90
C ALA A 446 8.13 2.31 -12.21
N GLY A 447 7.48 2.42 -11.05
CA GLY A 447 6.95 1.29 -10.29
C GLY A 447 5.84 0.54 -11.00
N THR A 448 4.99 1.27 -11.69
CA THR A 448 3.89 0.75 -12.49
C THR A 448 3.91 1.41 -13.87
N VAL A 449 3.81 0.62 -14.93
CA VAL A 449 3.65 1.12 -16.30
C VAL A 449 2.35 0.58 -16.87
N TRP A 450 1.43 1.48 -17.22
CA TRP A 450 0.20 1.12 -17.92
C TRP A 450 0.38 1.24 -19.44
N VAL A 451 -0.23 0.34 -20.21
CA VAL A 451 -0.22 0.37 -21.68
C VAL A 451 -1.66 0.46 -22.16
N ASN A 452 -1.99 1.53 -22.90
CA ASN A 452 -3.33 1.84 -23.40
C ASN A 452 -4.40 1.96 -22.31
N CYS A 453 -4.02 2.31 -21.08
CA CYS A 453 -4.89 2.63 -19.96
C CYS A 453 -4.14 3.50 -18.93
N TYR A 454 -4.84 3.99 -17.91
CA TYR A 454 -4.25 4.70 -16.79
C TYR A 454 -5.01 4.40 -15.49
N ASP A 455 -4.34 4.48 -14.34
CA ASP A 455 -4.95 4.32 -13.00
C ASP A 455 -5.76 3.01 -12.85
N VAL A 456 -5.32 1.95 -13.52
CA VAL A 456 -5.88 0.60 -13.33
C VAL A 456 -5.17 -0.06 -12.16
N PHE A 457 -5.88 -0.15 -11.04
CA PHE A 457 -5.42 -0.78 -9.81
C PHE A 457 -6.09 -2.13 -9.57
N GLY A 458 -5.32 -3.08 -9.06
CA GLY A 458 -5.83 -4.33 -8.52
C GLY A 458 -5.05 -4.68 -7.26
N ALA A 459 -5.73 -5.17 -6.23
CA ALA A 459 -5.08 -5.59 -4.98
C ALA A 459 -4.02 -6.69 -5.20
N GLN A 460 -4.10 -7.39 -6.33
CA GLN A 460 -3.18 -8.45 -6.76
C GLN A 460 -1.84 -7.91 -7.25
N SER A 461 -1.80 -6.68 -7.77
CA SER A 461 -0.61 -6.10 -8.41
C SER A 461 0.13 -5.21 -7.42
N PRO A 462 1.45 -5.37 -7.27
CA PRO A 462 2.22 -4.47 -6.41
C PRO A 462 2.23 -3.06 -6.97
N PHE A 463 2.19 -2.09 -6.08
CA PHE A 463 2.31 -0.67 -6.39
C PHE A 463 3.42 -0.06 -5.55
N GLY A 464 4.19 0.86 -6.14
CA GLY A 464 5.08 1.72 -5.39
C GLY A 464 6.32 2.18 -6.13
N GLY A 465 7.00 3.19 -5.60
CA GLY A 465 7.94 3.99 -6.39
C GLY A 465 9.33 3.40 -6.65
N TYR A 466 9.92 3.82 -7.78
CA TYR A 466 11.36 3.89 -8.00
C TYR A 466 11.89 5.22 -7.43
N LYS A 467 13.22 5.30 -7.23
CA LYS A 467 13.92 6.56 -6.86
C LYS A 467 13.30 7.23 -5.63
N LEU A 468 13.02 8.53 -5.67
CA LEU A 468 12.42 9.28 -4.56
C LEU A 468 10.90 9.16 -4.47
N SER A 469 10.26 8.35 -5.34
CA SER A 469 8.83 8.06 -5.23
C SER A 469 8.50 6.97 -4.22
N GLY A 470 9.50 6.29 -3.66
CA GLY A 470 9.23 5.32 -2.61
C GLY A 470 10.36 4.33 -2.36
N SER A 471 10.15 3.52 -1.32
CA SER A 471 11.01 2.37 -0.97
C SER A 471 10.11 1.26 -0.43
N GLY A 472 10.19 0.08 -1.06
CA GLY A 472 9.25 -1.01 -0.85
C GLY A 472 8.08 -0.97 -1.84
N ARG A 473 7.10 -1.86 -1.64
CA ARG A 473 5.87 -1.94 -2.40
C ARG A 473 4.71 -2.22 -1.46
N GLU A 474 3.54 -1.74 -1.83
CA GLU A 474 2.25 -2.12 -1.24
C GLU A 474 1.43 -2.90 -2.25
N LEU A 475 0.34 -3.53 -1.79
CA LEU A 475 -0.47 -4.46 -2.58
C LEU A 475 0.30 -5.71 -3.04
N GLY A 476 -0.43 -6.64 -3.64
CA GLY A 476 0.09 -7.93 -4.09
C GLY A 476 0.71 -8.78 -2.99
N GLU A 477 1.37 -9.86 -3.40
CA GLU A 477 2.19 -10.69 -2.51
C GLU A 477 3.39 -9.91 -1.96
N TYR A 478 4.00 -9.03 -2.77
CA TYR A 478 5.16 -8.22 -2.38
C TYR A 478 4.87 -7.32 -1.16
N GLY A 479 3.64 -6.80 -1.03
CA GLY A 479 3.24 -6.00 0.12
C GLY A 479 3.32 -6.75 1.46
N LEU A 480 3.23 -8.09 1.46
CA LEU A 480 3.36 -8.91 2.67
C LEU A 480 4.79 -8.91 3.21
N GLN A 481 5.80 -8.89 2.33
CA GLN A 481 7.23 -8.93 2.69
C GLN A 481 7.59 -7.79 3.63
N ALA A 482 7.01 -6.62 3.40
CA ALA A 482 7.24 -5.43 4.20
C ALA A 482 6.84 -5.62 5.67
N TYR A 483 5.96 -6.58 5.98
CA TYR A 483 5.37 -6.83 7.29
C TYR A 483 5.82 -8.14 7.93
N THR A 484 6.88 -8.78 7.40
CA THR A 484 7.44 -10.01 7.97
C THR A 484 8.94 -9.94 8.24
N GLU A 485 9.38 -10.63 9.29
CA GLU A 485 10.76 -11.02 9.54
C GLU A 485 11.00 -12.46 9.08
N VAL A 486 12.09 -12.66 8.33
CA VAL A 486 12.55 -13.99 7.96
C VAL A 486 13.47 -14.51 9.05
N LYS A 487 13.09 -15.61 9.69
CA LYS A 487 13.92 -16.36 10.65
C LYS A 487 14.32 -17.69 10.05
N THR A 488 15.61 -17.94 9.92
CA THR A 488 16.15 -19.26 9.57
C THR A 488 16.34 -20.09 10.84
N VAL A 489 15.84 -21.32 10.83
CA VAL A 489 16.01 -22.30 11.90
C VAL A 489 16.72 -23.51 11.31
N SER A 490 17.83 -23.92 11.92
CA SER A 490 18.60 -25.10 11.50
C SER A 490 18.74 -26.05 12.67
N HIS A 491 18.28 -27.28 12.48
CA HIS A 491 18.43 -28.37 13.44
C HIS A 491 19.48 -29.35 12.94
N SER A 492 20.46 -29.67 13.78
CA SER A 492 21.34 -30.81 13.51
C SER A 492 20.52 -32.10 13.48
N GLN A 493 20.73 -32.91 12.44
CA GLN A 493 20.12 -34.23 12.32
C GLN A 493 21.04 -35.36 12.79
N SER A 494 22.31 -35.07 13.07
CA SER A 494 23.22 -36.05 13.64
C SER A 494 22.92 -36.28 15.12
N SER A 495 22.99 -37.54 15.55
CA SER A 495 22.84 -37.87 16.97
C SER A 495 24.05 -37.34 17.76
N SER A 496 23.84 -36.94 19.00
CA SER A 496 24.91 -36.47 19.90
C SER A 496 26.09 -37.46 19.99
N GLU A 497 25.82 -38.76 19.81
CA GLU A 497 26.83 -39.83 19.82
C GLU A 497 27.74 -39.81 18.59
N GLU A 498 27.26 -39.33 17.44
CA GLU A 498 28.01 -39.31 16.17
C GLU A 498 28.92 -38.08 16.09
N LEU A 499 28.45 -36.93 16.60
CA LEU A 499 29.26 -35.72 16.77
C LEU A 499 30.44 -35.95 17.73
N LEU A 500 30.23 -36.70 18.83
CA LEU A 500 31.30 -37.06 19.77
C LEU A 500 32.34 -38.01 19.14
N LYS A 501 31.91 -38.96 18.29
CA LYS A 501 32.84 -39.85 17.55
C LYS A 501 33.68 -39.07 16.53
N ASN A 502 33.08 -38.12 15.82
CA ASN A 502 33.78 -37.31 14.83
C ASN A 502 34.77 -36.32 15.45
N HIS A 503 34.48 -35.78 16.66
CA HIS A 503 35.43 -34.95 17.40
C HIS A 503 36.57 -35.76 18.05
N ALA A 504 36.33 -37.01 18.46
CA ALA A 504 37.38 -37.87 19.02
C ALA A 504 38.44 -38.25 17.96
N GLY A 505 38.07 -38.35 16.67
CA GLY A 505 39.00 -38.61 15.57
C GLY A 505 39.96 -37.45 15.26
N PHE A 506 39.65 -36.22 15.69
CA PHE A 506 40.52 -35.05 15.50
C PHE A 506 41.60 -34.88 16.60
N LEU A 507 41.51 -35.61 17.72
CA LEU A 507 42.48 -35.53 18.82
C LEU A 507 43.57 -36.63 18.76
N THR A 508 43.51 -37.55 17.80
CA THR A 508 44.57 -38.54 17.59
C THR A 508 45.48 -38.11 16.45
N HIS A 509 46.41 -37.20 16.72
CA HIS A 509 47.60 -37.06 15.87
C HIS A 509 48.47 -38.31 16.02
N PRO A 510 49.07 -38.84 14.94
CA PRO A 510 50.06 -39.91 15.05
C PRO A 510 51.31 -39.33 15.72
N VAL A 511 51.74 -39.96 16.81
CA VAL A 511 53.04 -39.68 17.44
C VAL A 511 54.11 -39.97 16.39
N MET A 512 54.86 -38.95 16.00
CA MET A 512 56.09 -39.08 15.22
C MET A 512 57.07 -39.95 16.01
N GLU A 513 57.46 -41.10 15.44
CA GLU A 513 58.62 -41.85 15.91
C GLU A 513 59.88 -40.99 15.76
N GLY A 514 60.56 -40.75 16.88
CA GLY A 514 61.82 -40.03 16.89
C GLY A 514 62.56 -40.13 18.22
N SER A 515 63.69 -40.84 18.17
CA SER A 515 64.82 -40.81 19.11
C SER A 515 64.66 -41.42 20.51
N GLU A 516 65.47 -42.45 20.74
CA GLU A 516 65.88 -42.95 22.05
C GLU A 516 66.42 -41.82 22.93
N ILE A 517 65.93 -41.71 24.18
CA ILE A 517 66.70 -41.27 25.35
C ILE A 517 66.14 -42.01 26.57
N SER A 518 67.03 -42.69 27.29
CA SER A 518 66.78 -43.39 28.54
C SER A 518 66.67 -42.42 29.73
N HIS A 519 65.72 -42.63 30.66
CA HIS A 519 65.97 -42.62 32.12
C HIS A 519 64.71 -42.85 33.02
N LYS A 520 64.82 -43.90 33.85
CA LYS A 520 64.48 -44.05 35.28
C LYS A 520 63.23 -43.33 35.90
N THR A 521 62.23 -44.17 36.24
CA THR A 521 61.45 -44.28 37.51
C THR A 521 61.15 -43.04 38.38
N LYS A 522 59.86 -42.82 38.72
CA LYS A 522 59.32 -42.86 40.11
C LYS A 522 57.78 -42.73 40.21
N LYS A 523 57.25 -43.39 41.26
CA LYS A 523 55.86 -43.48 41.79
C LYS A 523 55.15 -42.14 42.08
N ASN A 524 53.81 -42.10 41.91
CA ASN A 524 52.79 -41.89 42.98
C ASN A 524 51.37 -41.63 42.41
N ASP A 525 50.46 -42.59 42.60
CA ASP A 525 49.08 -42.59 43.18
C ASP A 525 48.18 -41.32 43.33
N PRO A 526 46.85 -41.46 43.55
CA PRO A 526 45.79 -40.99 42.63
C PRO A 526 44.79 -39.96 43.22
N CYS A 527 43.87 -39.43 42.40
CA CYS A 527 42.65 -38.78 42.88
C CYS A 527 41.42 -39.20 42.07
N THR A 528 40.44 -39.74 42.79
CA THR A 528 39.12 -40.18 42.34
C THR A 528 38.09 -39.06 42.53
N LEU A 529 37.18 -38.88 41.57
CA LEU A 529 35.92 -38.16 41.79
C LEU A 529 34.78 -38.92 41.09
N LYS A 530 33.86 -39.41 41.93
CA LYS A 530 32.63 -40.15 41.58
C LYS A 530 31.58 -39.20 40.99
N VAL A 531 30.83 -39.66 39.98
CA VAL A 531 29.53 -39.10 39.60
C VAL A 531 28.48 -40.22 39.64
N SER A 532 27.40 -39.95 40.36
CA SER A 532 26.26 -40.84 40.61
C SER A 532 25.32 -40.98 39.41
N LYS A 533 24.82 -42.19 39.19
CA LYS A 533 23.73 -42.53 38.24
C LYS A 533 22.40 -42.63 38.99
N GLU A 534 21.35 -42.04 38.46
CA GLU A 534 19.93 -42.43 38.67
C GLU A 534 19.09 -41.91 37.48
N LYS A 535 18.84 -42.77 36.47
CA LYS A 535 17.58 -43.47 36.14
C LYS A 535 16.35 -42.57 35.89
N LEU A 536 15.91 -42.53 34.63
CA LEU A 536 14.47 -42.46 34.30
C LEU A 536 14.13 -43.43 33.15
N CYS A 537 12.93 -43.99 33.26
CA CYS A 537 12.46 -45.24 32.69
C CYS A 537 11.86 -45.06 31.28
N GLN A 538 12.19 -45.95 30.34
CA GLN A 538 11.47 -46.18 29.09
C GLN A 538 10.31 -47.16 29.33
N LYS A 539 9.13 -46.88 28.77
CA LYS A 539 8.23 -47.92 28.22
C LYS A 539 7.18 -47.35 27.24
N ASN A 540 7.40 -47.71 25.97
CA ASN A 540 6.53 -48.09 24.85
C ASN A 540 5.08 -47.60 24.75
N LEU A 541 4.69 -47.20 23.52
CA LEU A 541 3.55 -47.73 22.76
C LEU A 541 3.74 -47.40 21.26
N LEU A 542 4.09 -48.41 20.47
CA LEU A 542 3.99 -48.46 19.00
C LEU A 542 3.34 -49.80 18.69
N ASP A 543 2.17 -49.77 18.07
CA ASP A 543 1.68 -50.75 17.10
C ASP A 543 0.32 -50.29 16.60
N GLN A 544 0.25 -49.89 15.33
CA GLN A 544 -0.90 -50.14 14.45
C GLN A 544 -0.42 -50.02 13.00
N GLU A 545 -0.14 -51.17 12.40
CA GLU A 545 -0.08 -51.35 10.96
C GLU A 545 -1.50 -51.21 10.37
N SER A 546 -1.63 -50.47 9.28
CA SER A 546 -2.73 -50.67 8.34
C SER A 546 -2.24 -50.44 6.91
N SER A 547 -2.21 -51.55 6.18
CA SER A 547 -2.03 -51.72 4.74
C SER A 547 -2.86 -50.78 3.88
N PHE A 548 -2.27 -50.21 2.84
CA PHE A 548 -2.99 -49.73 1.65
C PHE A 548 -2.47 -50.45 0.40
N GLN A 549 -3.37 -51.21 -0.23
CA GLN A 549 -3.17 -51.89 -1.49
C GLN A 549 -3.15 -50.88 -2.65
N TYR A 550 -2.14 -50.98 -3.51
CA TYR A 550 -2.12 -50.37 -4.83
C TYR A 550 -2.96 -51.22 -5.80
N THR A 551 -4.05 -50.67 -6.33
CA THR A 551 -4.67 -51.16 -7.56
C THR A 551 -4.23 -50.29 -8.73
N GLY A 552 -3.31 -50.82 -9.54
CA GLY A 552 -2.93 -50.24 -10.82
C GLY A 552 -3.98 -50.54 -11.89
N TRP A 553 -4.25 -49.55 -12.74
CA TRP A 553 -4.91 -49.75 -14.03
C TRP A 553 -3.94 -49.34 -15.14
N VAL A 554 -3.67 -50.29 -16.03
CA VAL A 554 -2.89 -50.15 -17.26
C VAL A 554 -3.86 -50.02 -18.43
N TRP A 555 -3.70 -48.99 -19.25
CA TRP A 555 -4.08 -48.92 -20.67
C TRP A 555 -2.98 -48.05 -21.32
N GLY A 556 -2.28 -48.41 -22.39
CA GLY A 556 -2.65 -49.18 -23.58
C GLY A 556 -2.42 -48.26 -24.78
N LYS A 557 -1.31 -48.45 -25.51
CA LYS A 557 -0.98 -47.68 -26.73
C LYS A 557 -2.05 -47.91 -27.81
N GLY A 558 -2.46 -46.84 -28.49
CA GLY A 558 -3.30 -46.90 -29.70
C GLY A 558 -3.12 -45.65 -30.55
N CYS A 559 -2.68 -45.85 -31.79
CA CYS A 559 -2.42 -44.85 -32.83
C CYS A 559 -3.73 -44.30 -33.40
N GLY A 560 -3.76 -43.03 -33.86
CA GLY A 560 -4.89 -42.51 -34.62
C GLY A 560 -4.87 -40.99 -34.82
N SER A 561 -4.31 -40.53 -35.93
CA SER A 561 -4.45 -39.17 -36.45
C SER A 561 -5.88 -38.89 -36.93
N VAL A 562 -6.52 -37.83 -36.43
CA VAL A 562 -7.64 -37.16 -37.12
C VAL A 562 -7.49 -35.65 -36.95
N THR A 563 -7.35 -34.98 -38.08
CA THR A 563 -7.41 -33.54 -38.30
C THR A 563 -8.81 -33.02 -38.01
N GLY A 564 -8.90 -31.95 -37.20
CA GLY A 564 -10.16 -31.26 -36.91
C GLY A 564 -9.89 -29.81 -36.54
N VAL A 565 -9.92 -28.94 -37.55
CA VAL A 565 -9.87 -27.48 -37.40
C VAL A 565 -11.21 -27.02 -36.83
N LEU A 566 -11.24 -26.55 -35.59
CA LEU A 566 -12.34 -25.77 -35.03
C LEU A 566 -11.82 -24.35 -34.77
N GLY A 567 -12.13 -23.46 -35.71
CA GLY A 567 -11.92 -22.04 -35.57
C GLY A 567 -12.89 -21.48 -34.53
N VAL A 568 -12.37 -21.12 -33.36
CA VAL A 568 -13.09 -20.29 -32.39
C VAL A 568 -12.83 -18.84 -32.77
N LYS A 569 -13.82 -18.20 -33.38
CA LYS A 569 -13.91 -16.73 -33.48
C LYS A 569 -14.05 -16.17 -32.06
N LEU A 570 -12.96 -15.64 -31.52
CA LEU A 570 -13.02 -14.70 -30.39
C LEU A 570 -13.57 -13.38 -30.91
N VAL A 571 -14.87 -13.15 -30.69
CA VAL A 571 -15.47 -11.82 -30.78
C VAL A 571 -15.11 -11.09 -29.48
N PHE A 572 -14.19 -10.15 -29.58
CA PHE A 572 -13.95 -9.17 -28.51
C PHE A 572 -15.13 -8.19 -28.49
N LEU A 573 -16.00 -8.31 -27.48
CA LEU A 573 -16.93 -7.24 -27.12
C LEU A 573 -16.17 -6.18 -26.29
N PRO A 574 -16.24 -4.89 -26.63
CA PRO A 574 -15.75 -3.84 -25.76
C PRO A 574 -16.68 -3.72 -24.54
N LEU A 575 -16.08 -3.60 -23.36
CA LEU A 575 -16.74 -3.18 -22.11
C LEU A 575 -17.26 -1.75 -22.30
N ALA A 576 -18.50 -1.63 -22.77
CA ALA A 576 -19.29 -0.42 -22.66
C ALA A 576 -19.75 -0.27 -21.20
N LEU A 577 -19.47 0.88 -20.59
CA LEU A 577 -20.15 1.32 -19.37
C LEU A 577 -21.66 1.28 -19.65
N PRO A 578 -22.49 0.64 -18.80
CA PRO A 578 -23.92 0.65 -19.03
C PRO A 578 -24.44 2.08 -18.94
N SER A 579 -25.17 2.50 -19.98
CA SER A 579 -25.94 3.73 -19.99
C SER A 579 -26.88 3.74 -18.78
N VAL A 580 -26.63 4.68 -17.88
CA VAL A 580 -27.47 4.98 -16.71
C VAL A 580 -28.83 5.45 -17.22
N GLN A 581 -29.85 4.59 -17.19
CA GLN A 581 -31.24 5.09 -17.21
C GLN A 581 -32.36 4.22 -16.64
N GLU A 582 -32.17 2.99 -16.14
CA GLU A 582 -33.33 2.17 -15.73
C GLU A 582 -33.23 1.37 -14.40
N GLU A 583 -32.39 1.79 -13.45
CA GLU A 583 -32.40 1.25 -12.08
C GLU A 583 -32.40 2.37 -11.01
N MET A 584 -33.33 3.33 -11.13
CA MET A 584 -33.55 4.37 -10.12
C MET A 584 -34.96 4.36 -9.51
N ALA A 585 -35.66 3.21 -9.58
CA ALA A 585 -36.95 3.02 -8.94
C ALA A 585 -36.96 1.75 -8.09
N GLU A 586 -36.28 1.79 -6.94
CA GLU A 586 -36.68 1.14 -5.67
C GLU A 586 -35.84 1.64 -4.48
#